data_AF-A0A0F9EFX0-F1
#
_entry.id   AF-A0A0F9EFX0-F1
#
_cell.length_a   1.000
_cell.length_b   1.000
_cell.length_c   1.000
_cell.angle_alpha   90.00
_cell.angle_beta   90.00
_cell.angle_gamma   90.00
#
_symmetry.space_group_name_H-M   'P 1'
#
loop_
_entity.id
_entity.type
_entity.pdbx_description
1 polymer ?
#
loop_
_entity_poly.entity_id
_entity_poly.type
_entity_poly.pdbx_seq_one_letter_code
_entity_poly.pdbx_strand_id
1 'polypeptide(L)' 'MREIKFRAWDKVIGKWHYSNKYPSMWQFFRALEDLGIHHFECYQYTGLKDKNSKEAYLLVSLLCY' A
#
# COMPACT_ATOMS: atom_id res chain seq x y z
N MET A 1 -14.19 3.21 -14.26
CA MET A 1 -13.35 2.13 -13.69
C MET A 1 -12.51 2.76 -12.59
N ARG A 2 -12.53 2.25 -11.35
CA ARG A 2 -11.82 2.87 -10.21
C ARG A 2 -10.34 2.45 -10.25
N GLU A 3 -9.42 3.41 -10.15
CA GLU A 3 -7.99 3.09 -10.02
C GLU A 3 -7.73 2.39 -8.67
N ILE A 4 -7.08 1.23 -8.72
CA ILE A 4 -6.70 0.46 -7.54
C ILE A 4 -5.18 0.62 -7.36
N LYS A 5 -4.77 1.35 -6.34
CA LYS A 5 -3.36 1.55 -5.97
C LYS A 5 -3.19 1.30 -4.47
N PHE A 6 -2.08 0.70 -4.09
CA PHE A 6 -1.71 0.45 -2.71
C PHE A 6 -0.31 1.00 -2.43
N ARG A 7 -0.07 1.32 -1.17
CA ARG A 7 1.27 1.58 -0.64
C ARG A 7 1.39 0.94 0.74
N ALA A 8 2.57 0.46 1.07
CA ALA A 8 2.88 -0.06 2.37
C ALA A 8 3.98 0.78 3.02
N TRP A 9 3.81 1.09 4.29
CA TRP A 9 4.85 1.68 5.12
C TRP A 9 5.56 0.59 5.89
N ASP A 10 6.83 0.36 5.58
CA ASP A 10 7.70 -0.52 6.37
C ASP A 10 8.11 0.22 7.64
N LYS A 11 7.68 -0.27 8.81
CA LYS A 11 8.00 0.32 10.10
C LYS A 11 9.43 0.03 10.56
N VAL A 12 10.04 -1.03 10.04
CA VAL A 12 11.39 -1.47 10.44
C VAL A 12 12.43 -0.57 9.77
N ILE A 13 12.31 -0.40 8.45
CA ILE A 13 13.27 0.38 7.64
C ILE A 13 12.83 1.85 7.53
N GLY A 14 11.55 2.16 7.76
CA GLY A 14 11.01 3.51 7.61
C GLY A 14 10.91 3.93 6.15
N LYS A 15 10.43 3.03 5.28
CA LYS A 15 10.38 3.25 3.83
C LYS A 15 9.00 2.95 3.24
N TRP A 16 8.62 3.73 2.23
CA TRP A 16 7.42 3.50 1.43
C TRP A 16 7.67 2.49 0.32
N HIS A 17 6.81 1.48 0.25
CA HIS A 17 6.69 0.54 -0.85
C HIS A 17 5.40 0.82 -1.62
N TYR A 18 5.45 0.81 -2.95
CA TYR A 18 4.32 1.15 -3.81
C TYR A 18 3.91 -0.04 -4.66
N SER A 19 2.60 -0.23 -4.83
CA SER A 19 2.06 -1.34 -5.61
C SER A 19 2.00 -1.07 -7.12
N ASN A 20 2.63 -0.01 -7.64
CA ASN A 20 2.53 0.37 -9.05
C ASN A 20 2.89 -0.77 -10.03
N LYS A 21 3.71 -1.73 -9.58
CA LYS A 21 4.12 -2.89 -10.37
C LYS A 21 3.17 -4.09 -10.25
N TYR A 22 2.22 -4.07 -9.32
CA TYR A 22 1.38 -5.20 -8.98
C TYR A 22 -0.10 -4.89 -9.22
N PRO A 23 -0.80 -5.65 -10.09
CA PRO A 23 -2.20 -5.41 -10.41
C PRO A 23 -3.16 -5.73 -9.26
N SER A 24 -2.76 -6.48 -8.24
CA SER A 24 -3.61 -6.84 -7.09
C SER A 24 -2.92 -6.66 -5.75
N MET A 25 -3.73 -6.45 -4.71
CA MET A 25 -3.27 -6.33 -3.32
C MET A 25 -2.48 -7.57 -2.89
N TRP A 26 -3.00 -8.76 -3.20
CA TRP A 26 -2.36 -10.03 -2.84
C TRP A 26 -0.97 -10.21 -3.44
N GLN A 27 -0.77 -9.81 -4.71
CA GLN A 27 0.54 -9.86 -5.33
C GLN A 27 1.52 -8.86 -4.70
N PHE A 28 1.02 -7.67 -4.32
CA PHE A 28 1.83 -6.70 -3.60
C PHE A 28 2.23 -7.21 -2.21
N PHE A 29 1.33 -7.87 -1.47
CA PHE A 29 1.64 -8.43 -0.15
C PHE A 29 2.63 -9.59 -0.23
N ARG A 30 2.47 -10.52 -1.17
CA ARG A 30 3.47 -11.58 -1.38
C ARG A 30 4.84 -11.01 -1.72
N ALA A 31 4.90 -9.95 -2.54
CA ALA A 31 6.18 -9.31 -2.82
C ALA A 31 6.81 -8.63 -1.59
N LEU A 32 6.02 -8.16 -0.63
CA LEU A 32 6.53 -7.64 0.65
C LEU A 32 7.04 -8.77 1.54
N GLU A 33 6.32 -9.90 1.62
CA GLU A 33 6.76 -11.10 2.34
C GLU A 33 8.04 -11.69 1.75
N ASP A 34 8.14 -11.77 0.42
CA ASP A 34 9.35 -12.24 -0.29
C ASP A 34 10.57 -11.33 -0.01
N LEU A 35 10.32 -10.05 0.31
CA LEU A 35 11.34 -9.10 0.75
C LEU A 35 11.64 -9.18 2.26
N GLY A 36 10.96 -10.06 3.00
CA GLY A 36 11.09 -10.21 4.45
C GLY A 36 10.36 -9.13 5.27
N ILE A 37 9.45 -8.37 4.64
CA ILE A 37 8.73 -7.27 5.28
C ILE A 37 7.42 -7.82 5.85
N HIS A 38 7.45 -8.20 7.13
CA HIS A 38 6.27 -8.72 7.84
C HIS A 38 5.54 -7.64 8.65
N HIS A 39 6.21 -6.54 8.98
CA HIS A 39 5.66 -5.47 9.83
C HIS A 39 5.46 -4.19 9.02
N PHE A 40 4.35 -4.13 8.30
CA PHE A 40 4.00 -2.97 7.49
C PHE A 40 2.56 -2.51 7.70
N GLU A 41 2.33 -1.21 7.47
CA GLU A 41 0.99 -0.62 7.39
C GLU A 41 0.60 -0.43 5.94
N CYS A 42 -0.43 -1.14 5.48
CA CYS A 42 -0.95 -0.99 4.13
C CYS A 42 -1.96 0.14 4.05
N TYR A 43 -1.89 0.93 2.97
CA TYR A 43 -2.85 1.97 2.64
C TYR A 43 -3.37 1.79 1.21
N GLN A 44 -4.68 1.96 1.04
CA GLN A 44 -5.33 1.90 -0.27
C GLN A 44 -5.72 3.30 -0.76
N TYR A 45 -5.50 3.55 -2.04
CA TYR A 45 -5.93 4.78 -2.69
C TYR A 45 -7.45 4.87 -2.74
N THR A 46 -8.00 6.00 -2.31
CA THR A 46 -9.46 6.20 -2.26
C THR A 46 -10.07 6.47 -3.63
N GLY A 47 -9.28 6.84 -4.64
CA GLY A 47 -9.79 7.39 -5.90
C GLY A 47 -10.04 8.89 -5.83
N LEU A 48 -9.77 9.54 -4.69
CA LEU A 48 -9.94 10.98 -4.50
C LEU A 48 -8.59 11.67 -4.44
N LYS A 49 -8.54 12.90 -4.98
CA LYS A 49 -7.40 13.79 -4.87
C LYS A 49 -7.83 15.03 -4.09
N ASP A 50 -6.97 15.51 -3.23
CA ASP A 50 -7.17 16.76 -2.50
C ASP A 50 -7.02 17.98 -3.43
N LYS A 51 -7.35 19.17 -2.95
CA LYS A 51 -7.27 20.46 -3.68
C LYS A 51 -5.88 20.74 -4.26
N ASN A 52 -4.84 20.18 -3.65
CA ASN A 52 -3.44 20.24 -4.12
C ASN A 52 -3.07 19.09 -5.09
N SER A 53 -4.05 18.40 -5.67
CA SER A 53 -3.87 17.21 -6.52
C SER A 53 -3.16 16.03 -5.84
N LYS A 54 -3.05 16.05 -4.50
CA LYS A 54 -2.42 14.98 -3.73
C LYS A 54 -3.38 13.83 -3.53
N GLU A 55 -2.94 12.63 -3.84
CA GLU A 55 -3.75 11.41 -3.71
C GLU A 55 -4.04 11.11 -2.22
N ALA A 56 -5.31 10.84 -1.92
CA ALA A 56 -5.76 10.47 -0.58
C ALA A 56 -5.76 8.95 -0.41
N TYR A 57 -5.20 8.48 0.70
CA TYR A 57 -5.04 7.07 1.01
C TYR A 57 -5.66 6.77 2.38
N LEU A 58 -6.38 5.65 2.48
CA LEU A 58 -6.93 5.15 3.74
C LEU A 58 -6.10 3.98 4.25
N LEU A 59 -5.87 3.93 5.56
CA LEU A 59 -5.21 2.79 6.20
C LEU A 59 -6.12 1.57 6.06
N VAL A 60 -5.56 0.52 5.47
CA VAL A 60 -6.17 -0.80 5.43
C VAL A 60 -5.48 -1.61 6.52
N SER A 61 -6.06 -1.56 7.71
CA SER A 61 -5.69 -2.44 8.82
C SER A 61 -6.24 -3.85 8.54
N LEU A 62 -5.70 -4.51 7.52
CA LEU A 62 -5.72 -5.95 7.50
C LEU A 62 -4.72 -6.36 8.56
N LEU A 63 -5.23 -6.88 9.68
CA LEU A 63 -4.45 -7.61 10.68
C LEU A 63 -3.63 -8.65 9.92
N CYS A 64 -2.38 -8.30 9.60
CA CYS A 64 -1.37 -9.24 9.15
C CYS A 64 -0.94 -9.97 10.42
N TYR A 65 -1.71 -11.02 10.75
CA TYR A 65 -1.36 -12.03 11.75
C TYR A 65 -0.32 -12.98 11.18
#